data_AF-A0A546XQP6-F1
#
_entry.id   AF-A0A546XQP6-F1
#
_cell.length_a   1.000
_cell.length_b   1.000
_cell.length_c   1.000
_cell.angle_alpha   90.00
_cell.angle_beta   90.00
_cell.angle_gamma   90.00
#
_symmetry.space_group_name_H-M   'P 1'
#
loop_
_entity.id
_entity.type
_entity.pdbx_description
1 polymer ?
#
loop_
_entity_poly.entity_id
_entity_poly.type
_entity_poly.pdbx_seq_one_letter_code
_entity_poly.pdbx_strand_id
1 'polypeptide(L)'
;MPRNVSPRGRRYIYTREGVVRKAYRDAVGKWTIGAGLTADSGVIVPKAGMVITEAENDRLFDLAVDRNYMPRVVKALGASASEQAIDAGVSFDWNTGAILKASWVKSYLAGKPAETRQRLGLWKKAGGKVLRGLERRRAEEADILLLGKYPADINVVGLTPTSETTRFAVFVVSVTPSEIEDIRKAFTSIGFDAGLATGKILRSAVETFQKAYDLTIDGRIGRATLSTLQRELDARRKAKTGTVTTAASTTVAAGDQVVSTVTTPAPVDPTSAVPDHLASWVGGGIAVLAVAYLAWQAYQYRDIIAVRVADKAPRLASWLRSF
;
A
#
# COMPACT_ATOMS: atom_id res chain seq x y z
N MET A 1 25.08 -18.79 -18.47
CA MET A 1 23.77 -18.19 -18.84
C MET A 1 23.46 -17.05 -17.86
N PRO A 2 22.78 -15.98 -18.29
CA PRO A 2 22.30 -14.97 -17.35
C PRO A 2 21.44 -15.64 -16.28
N ARG A 3 21.66 -15.26 -15.01
CA ARG A 3 20.89 -15.77 -13.87
C ARG A 3 19.65 -14.90 -13.72
N ASN A 4 18.53 -15.38 -14.26
CA ASN A 4 17.24 -14.73 -14.12
C ASN A 4 16.30 -15.58 -13.27
N VAL A 5 15.27 -14.93 -12.75
CA VAL A 5 14.12 -15.64 -12.19
C VAL A 5 13.44 -16.41 -13.31
N SER A 6 13.11 -17.67 -13.08
CA SER A 6 12.43 -18.51 -14.07
C SER A 6 11.02 -18.01 -14.36
N PRO A 7 10.40 -18.38 -15.50
CA PRO A 7 8.99 -18.08 -15.75
C PRO A 7 8.05 -18.58 -14.63
N ARG A 8 8.36 -19.73 -14.01
CA ARG A 8 7.59 -20.28 -12.88
C ARG A 8 7.79 -19.44 -11.61
N GLY A 9 9.02 -19.01 -11.34
CA GLY A 9 9.37 -18.08 -10.25
C GLY A 9 8.67 -16.74 -10.38
N ARG A 10 8.69 -16.15 -11.57
CA ARG A 10 8.00 -14.89 -11.88
C ARG A 10 6.50 -15.03 -11.63
N ARG A 11 5.87 -16.10 -12.16
CA ARG A 11 4.45 -16.36 -11.93
C ARG A 11 4.13 -16.50 -10.45
N TYR A 12 4.95 -17.23 -9.69
CA TYR A 12 4.79 -17.35 -8.25
C TYR A 12 4.82 -15.98 -7.55
N ILE A 13 5.84 -15.16 -7.84
CA ILE A 13 5.96 -13.81 -7.27
C ILE A 13 4.72 -12.97 -7.63
N TYR A 14 4.25 -13.02 -8.87
CA TYR A 14 3.03 -12.30 -9.28
C TYR A 14 1.78 -12.73 -8.52
N THR A 15 1.62 -14.02 -8.20
CA THR A 15 0.50 -14.47 -7.38
C THR A 15 0.57 -14.00 -5.92
N ARG A 16 1.77 -13.63 -5.44
CA ARG A 16 1.99 -13.15 -4.08
C ARG A 16 1.90 -11.64 -3.99
N GLU A 17 2.44 -10.94 -4.98
CA GLU A 17 2.49 -9.47 -5.05
C GLU A 17 1.25 -8.86 -5.70
N GLY A 18 0.55 -9.59 -6.56
CA GLY A 18 -0.46 -9.02 -7.45
C GLY A 18 0.17 -8.17 -8.56
N VAL A 19 -0.41 -8.22 -9.76
CA VAL A 19 0.02 -7.41 -10.91
C VAL A 19 -1.11 -6.44 -11.27
N VAL A 20 -0.81 -5.14 -11.24
CA VAL A 20 -1.76 -4.09 -11.63
C VAL A 20 -1.22 -3.33 -12.84
N ARG A 21 -1.79 -3.60 -14.01
CA ARG A 21 -1.28 -3.05 -15.29
C ARG A 21 -1.62 -1.58 -15.54
N LYS A 22 -2.61 -1.03 -14.82
CA LYS A 22 -2.89 0.41 -14.80
C LYS A 22 -2.24 1.02 -13.57
N ALA A 23 -1.50 2.11 -13.74
CA ALA A 23 -0.88 2.83 -12.62
C ALA A 23 -1.94 3.27 -11.62
N TYR A 24 -1.64 3.07 -10.34
CA TYR A 24 -2.50 3.46 -9.23
C TYR A 24 -1.64 4.07 -8.12
N ARG A 25 -2.28 4.72 -7.15
CA ARG A 25 -1.61 5.22 -5.96
C ARG A 25 -1.71 4.20 -4.83
N ASP A 26 -0.57 3.77 -4.30
CA ASP A 26 -0.51 2.87 -3.13
C ASP A 26 -1.04 3.55 -1.86
N ALA A 27 -1.15 2.83 -0.75
CA ALA A 27 -1.74 3.34 0.49
C ALA A 27 -1.08 4.64 1.03
N VAL A 28 0.18 4.92 0.66
CA VAL A 28 0.91 6.14 1.07
C VAL A 28 0.93 7.23 -0.01
N GLY A 29 0.25 7.01 -1.15
CA GLY A 29 0.11 7.98 -2.23
C GLY A 29 1.24 7.95 -3.27
N LYS A 30 2.09 6.93 -3.29
CA LYS A 30 3.11 6.76 -4.34
C LYS A 30 2.49 6.09 -5.57
N TRP A 31 2.90 6.56 -6.75
CA TRP A 31 2.50 5.95 -8.01
C TRP A 31 3.17 4.57 -8.17
N THR A 32 2.36 3.56 -8.43
CA THR A 32 2.72 2.14 -8.47
C THR A 32 2.10 1.45 -9.68
N ILE A 33 2.82 0.55 -10.34
CA ILE A 33 2.36 -0.21 -11.51
C ILE A 33 2.99 -1.61 -11.56
N GLY A 34 2.42 -2.52 -12.35
CA GLY A 34 2.93 -3.86 -12.58
C GLY A 34 2.96 -4.69 -11.30
N ALA A 35 4.04 -5.43 -11.09
CA ALA A 35 4.32 -6.23 -9.90
C ALA A 35 4.70 -5.39 -8.64
N GLY A 36 4.12 -4.20 -8.49
CA GLY A 36 4.41 -3.30 -7.36
C GLY A 36 5.61 -2.37 -7.59
N LEU A 37 5.92 -2.04 -8.84
CA LEU A 37 7.03 -1.14 -9.19
C LEU A 37 6.64 0.32 -8.98
N THR A 38 7.53 1.07 -8.35
CA THR A 38 7.44 2.53 -8.12
C THR A 38 8.64 3.23 -8.75
N ALA A 39 8.69 4.57 -8.71
CA ALA A 39 9.89 5.32 -9.10
C ALA A 39 11.17 4.85 -8.37
N ASP A 40 11.04 4.40 -7.12
CA ASP A 40 12.15 3.90 -6.30
C ASP A 40 12.77 2.60 -6.85
N SER A 41 12.03 1.87 -7.68
CA SER A 41 12.57 0.69 -8.38
C SER A 41 13.68 1.06 -9.37
N GLY A 42 13.72 2.31 -9.84
CA GLY A 42 14.68 2.81 -10.82
C GLY A 42 14.49 2.30 -12.25
N VAL A 43 13.41 1.53 -12.52
CA VAL A 43 13.14 0.96 -13.85
C VAL A 43 11.93 1.58 -14.54
N ILE A 44 11.08 2.29 -13.80
CA ILE A 44 9.91 3.00 -14.30
C ILE A 44 9.56 4.15 -13.37
N VAL A 45 8.99 5.23 -13.91
CA VAL A 45 8.37 6.32 -13.13
C VAL A 45 6.87 6.31 -13.43
N PRO A 46 6.05 5.60 -12.62
CA PRO A 46 4.62 5.50 -12.90
C PRO A 46 3.93 6.85 -12.71
N LYS A 47 2.89 7.11 -13.52
CA LYS A 47 2.13 8.36 -13.53
C LYS A 47 0.66 8.12 -13.86
N ALA A 48 -0.19 9.12 -13.64
CA ALA A 48 -1.61 9.06 -13.96
C ALA A 48 -1.88 8.57 -15.39
N GLY A 49 -2.88 7.69 -15.53
CA GLY A 49 -3.29 7.13 -16.83
C GLY A 49 -2.32 6.13 -17.47
N MET A 50 -1.13 5.90 -16.92
CA MET A 50 -0.18 4.94 -17.48
C MET A 50 -0.73 3.51 -17.42
N VAL A 51 -0.65 2.79 -18.53
CA VAL A 51 -1.03 1.38 -18.66
C VAL A 51 0.12 0.64 -19.33
N ILE A 52 0.43 -0.57 -18.84
CA ILE A 52 1.43 -1.46 -19.44
C ILE A 52 0.82 -2.78 -19.91
N THR A 53 1.43 -3.37 -20.91
CA THR A 53 1.19 -4.74 -21.35
C THR A 53 1.79 -5.76 -20.37
N GLU A 54 1.42 -7.03 -20.52
CA GLU A 54 2.03 -8.11 -19.74
C GLU A 54 3.53 -8.27 -20.08
N ALA A 55 3.89 -8.15 -21.37
CA ALA A 55 5.28 -8.20 -21.81
C ALA A 55 6.14 -7.05 -21.23
N GLU A 56 5.59 -5.84 -21.17
CA GLU A 56 6.26 -4.70 -20.51
C GLU A 56 6.40 -4.93 -19.01
N ASN A 57 5.38 -5.46 -18.34
CA ASN A 57 5.47 -5.82 -16.93
C ASN A 57 6.60 -6.83 -16.67
N ASP A 58 6.71 -7.86 -17.50
CA ASP A 58 7.76 -8.88 -17.39
C ASP A 58 9.16 -8.29 -17.61
N ARG A 59 9.32 -7.46 -18.65
CA ARG A 59 10.57 -6.76 -18.90
C ARG A 59 10.97 -5.86 -17.72
N LEU A 60 10.02 -5.09 -17.18
CA LEU A 60 10.27 -4.19 -16.05
C LEU A 60 10.59 -4.97 -14.77
N PHE A 61 9.91 -6.10 -14.55
CA PHE A 61 10.20 -6.99 -13.45
C PHE A 61 11.63 -7.53 -13.53
N ASP A 62 12.04 -8.05 -14.69
CA ASP A 62 13.39 -8.57 -14.91
C ASP A 62 14.45 -7.48 -14.68
N LEU A 63 14.25 -6.28 -15.22
CA LEU A 63 15.14 -5.13 -14.96
C LEU A 63 15.23 -4.79 -13.47
N ALA A 64 14.12 -4.84 -12.74
CA ALA A 64 14.11 -4.58 -11.31
C ALA A 64 14.85 -5.68 -10.53
N VAL A 65 14.65 -6.95 -10.91
CA VAL A 65 15.37 -8.10 -10.36
C VAL A 65 16.88 -7.93 -10.56
N ASP A 66 17.32 -7.71 -11.79
CA ASP A 66 18.74 -7.60 -12.14
C ASP A 66 19.42 -6.46 -11.39
N ARG A 67 18.73 -5.32 -11.26
CA ARG A 67 19.28 -4.13 -10.60
C ARG A 67 19.31 -4.25 -9.07
N ASN A 68 18.21 -4.69 -8.46
CA ASN A 68 17.95 -4.46 -7.03
C ASN A 68 17.97 -5.74 -6.16
N TYR A 69 17.77 -6.92 -6.76
CA TYR A 69 17.56 -8.16 -6.01
C TYR A 69 18.62 -9.21 -6.33
N MET A 70 18.88 -9.48 -7.61
CA MET A 70 19.84 -10.49 -8.05
C MET A 70 21.23 -10.31 -7.42
N PRO A 71 21.82 -9.10 -7.32
CA PRO A 71 23.12 -8.93 -6.67
C PRO A 71 23.13 -9.41 -5.21
N ARG A 72 22.03 -9.18 -4.47
CA ARG A 72 21.89 -9.58 -3.07
C ARG A 72 21.63 -11.07 -2.92
N VAL A 73 20.80 -11.63 -3.79
CA VAL A 73 20.50 -13.07 -3.83
C VAL A 73 21.76 -13.87 -4.17
N VAL A 74 22.52 -13.45 -5.19
CA VAL A 74 23.78 -14.08 -5.57
C VAL A 74 24.82 -13.97 -4.46
N LYS A 75 24.92 -12.82 -3.79
CA LYS A 75 25.80 -12.66 -2.64
C LYS A 75 25.42 -13.58 -1.48
N ALA A 76 24.13 -13.83 -1.27
CA ALA A 76 23.63 -14.68 -0.20
C ALA A 76 23.77 -16.18 -0.50
N LEU A 77 23.39 -16.62 -1.71
CA LEU A 77 23.26 -18.03 -2.06
C LEU A 77 24.46 -18.58 -2.85
N GLY A 78 25.36 -17.72 -3.30
CA GLY A 78 26.52 -18.08 -4.09
C GLY A 78 26.27 -18.07 -5.60
N ALA A 79 27.37 -18.09 -6.37
CA ALA A 79 27.33 -17.98 -7.82
C ALA A 79 26.69 -19.19 -8.53
N SER A 80 26.72 -20.34 -7.88
CA SER A 80 26.21 -21.62 -8.41
C SER A 80 24.83 -21.98 -7.85
N ALA A 81 24.11 -21.02 -7.28
CA ALA A 81 22.75 -21.24 -6.78
C ALA A 81 21.86 -21.80 -7.90
N SER A 82 21.04 -22.81 -7.58
CA SER A 82 20.12 -23.41 -8.54
C SER A 82 19.02 -22.41 -8.92
N GLU A 83 18.34 -22.66 -10.06
CA GLU A 83 17.21 -21.84 -10.51
C GLU A 83 16.13 -21.70 -9.43
N GLN A 84 15.79 -22.79 -8.74
CA GLN A 84 14.75 -22.77 -7.69
C GLN A 84 15.20 -21.99 -6.46
N ALA A 85 16.50 -22.01 -6.15
CA ALA A 85 17.07 -21.22 -5.07
C ALA A 85 17.06 -19.73 -5.39
N ILE A 86 17.36 -19.37 -6.65
CA ILE A 86 17.23 -18.00 -7.15
C ILE A 86 15.76 -17.54 -7.07
N ASP A 87 14.82 -18.34 -7.56
CA ASP A 87 13.39 -18.01 -7.53
C ASP A 87 12.86 -17.78 -6.12
N ALA A 88 13.14 -18.70 -5.20
CA ALA A 88 12.74 -18.58 -3.80
C ALA A 88 13.46 -17.41 -3.11
N GLY A 89 14.76 -17.22 -3.39
CA GLY A 89 15.56 -16.13 -2.85
C GLY A 89 15.05 -14.76 -3.30
N VAL A 90 14.78 -14.56 -4.59
CA VAL A 90 14.21 -13.32 -5.12
C VAL A 90 12.81 -13.11 -4.58
N SER A 91 11.95 -14.13 -4.51
CA SER A 91 10.60 -13.98 -3.91
C SER A 91 10.66 -13.56 -2.44
N PHE A 92 11.56 -14.17 -1.67
CA PHE A 92 11.79 -13.81 -0.27
C PHE A 92 12.24 -12.35 -0.14
N ASP A 93 13.19 -11.96 -0.99
CA ASP A 93 13.82 -10.66 -0.93
C ASP A 93 12.95 -9.53 -1.48
N TRP A 94 12.09 -9.83 -2.46
CA TRP A 94 11.06 -8.92 -2.96
C TRP A 94 10.07 -8.54 -1.85
N ASN A 95 9.74 -9.48 -0.97
CA ASN A 95 8.82 -9.21 0.14
C ASN A 95 9.47 -8.51 1.33
N THR A 96 10.72 -8.87 1.63
CA THR A 96 11.34 -8.55 2.93
C THR A 96 12.51 -7.59 2.81
N GLY A 97 13.14 -7.49 1.65
CA GLY A 97 14.42 -6.81 1.44
C GLY A 97 15.57 -7.38 2.27
N ALA A 98 15.41 -8.58 2.85
CA ALA A 98 16.23 -9.05 3.96
C ALA A 98 17.10 -10.28 3.66
N ILE A 99 17.27 -10.67 2.39
CA ILE A 99 17.97 -11.92 2.03
C ILE A 99 19.36 -12.05 2.68
N LEU A 100 20.11 -10.95 2.75
CA LEU A 100 21.49 -10.94 3.27
C LEU A 100 21.60 -11.22 4.78
N LYS A 101 20.51 -11.02 5.54
CA LYS A 101 20.47 -11.27 7.00
C LYS A 101 19.61 -12.47 7.37
N ALA A 102 19.05 -13.16 6.38
CA ALA A 102 18.09 -14.21 6.63
C ALA A 102 18.81 -15.48 7.09
N SER A 103 18.56 -15.89 8.34
CA SER A 103 19.29 -17.03 8.92
C SER A 103 19.07 -18.36 8.19
N TRP A 104 17.98 -18.50 7.43
CA TRP A 104 17.73 -19.68 6.60
C TRP A 104 18.79 -19.87 5.51
N VAL A 105 19.43 -18.79 5.03
CA VAL A 105 20.51 -18.85 4.02
C VAL A 105 21.67 -19.69 4.53
N LYS A 106 22.09 -19.47 5.79
CA LYS A 106 23.17 -20.25 6.41
C LYS A 106 22.83 -21.74 6.51
N SER A 107 21.60 -22.07 6.90
CA SER A 107 21.17 -23.48 6.98
C SER A 107 21.03 -24.12 5.60
N TYR A 108 20.59 -23.36 4.59
CA TYR A 108 20.49 -23.84 3.21
C TYR A 108 21.87 -24.18 2.64
N LEU A 109 22.83 -23.27 2.77
CA LEU A 109 24.21 -23.48 2.33
C LEU A 109 24.92 -24.62 3.09
N ALA A 110 24.51 -24.88 4.33
CA ALA A 110 25.00 -26.00 5.13
C ALA A 110 24.31 -27.34 4.82
N GLY A 111 23.41 -27.40 3.83
CA GLY A 111 22.69 -28.63 3.46
C GLY A 111 21.70 -29.12 4.53
N LYS A 112 21.12 -28.21 5.33
CA LYS A 112 20.20 -28.54 6.43
C LYS A 112 18.75 -28.20 6.06
N PRO A 113 18.02 -29.07 5.33
CA PRO A 113 16.70 -28.73 4.78
C PRO A 113 15.64 -28.49 5.86
N ALA A 114 15.62 -29.30 6.94
CA ALA A 114 14.67 -29.13 8.04
C ALA A 114 14.86 -27.79 8.77
N GLU A 115 16.11 -27.45 9.08
CA GLU A 115 16.45 -26.17 9.72
C GLU A 115 16.16 -24.98 8.80
N THR A 116 16.43 -25.12 7.49
CA THR A 116 16.12 -24.11 6.48
C THR A 116 14.63 -23.78 6.46
N ARG A 117 13.76 -24.80 6.41
CA ARG A 117 12.31 -24.63 6.45
C ARG A 117 11.84 -23.95 7.75
N GLN A 118 12.38 -24.39 8.89
CA GLN A 118 12.05 -23.79 10.18
C GLN A 118 12.43 -22.29 10.21
N ARG A 119 13.63 -21.94 9.74
CA ARG A 119 14.12 -20.57 9.71
C ARG A 119 13.38 -19.68 8.71
N LEU A 120 12.97 -20.20 7.56
CA LEU A 120 12.05 -19.50 6.65
C LEU A 120 10.73 -19.20 7.35
N GLY A 121 10.17 -20.17 8.08
CA GLY A 121 8.92 -20.04 8.83
C GLY A 121 8.92 -18.98 9.93
N LEU A 122 10.09 -18.46 10.34
CA LEU A 122 10.19 -17.34 11.29
C LEU A 122 9.78 -15.99 10.65
N TRP A 123 9.86 -15.87 9.33
CA TRP A 123 9.54 -14.64 8.56
C TRP A 123 8.04 -14.52 8.27
N LYS A 124 7.22 -14.74 9.29
CA LYS A 124 5.76 -14.74 9.21
C LYS A 124 5.10 -13.56 9.93
N LYS A 125 5.89 -12.59 10.41
CA LYS A 125 5.40 -11.46 11.20
C LYS A 125 5.48 -10.14 10.43
N ALA A 126 4.48 -9.29 10.61
CA ALA A 126 4.53 -7.87 10.26
C ALA A 126 3.91 -7.05 11.41
N GLY A 127 4.53 -5.93 11.77
CA GLY A 127 4.09 -5.13 12.94
C GLY A 127 4.01 -5.94 14.25
N GLY A 128 4.89 -6.94 14.41
CA GLY A 128 4.92 -7.83 15.58
C GLY A 128 3.90 -8.98 15.58
N LYS A 129 2.90 -8.99 14.68
CA LYS A 129 1.84 -10.01 14.63
C LYS A 129 2.13 -11.06 13.57
N VAL A 130 1.81 -12.33 13.86
CA VAL A 130 1.87 -13.43 12.88
C VAL A 130 0.76 -13.27 11.86
N LEU A 131 1.10 -13.33 10.58
CA LEU A 131 0.15 -13.24 9.47
C LEU A 131 0.07 -14.58 8.73
N ARG A 132 -1.13 -15.15 8.63
CA ARG A 132 -1.39 -16.42 7.92
C ARG A 132 -0.91 -16.38 6.47
N GLY A 133 -1.05 -15.23 5.79
CA GLY A 133 -0.58 -15.05 4.42
C GLY A 133 0.94 -15.18 4.30
N LEU A 134 1.70 -14.63 5.26
CA LEU A 134 3.16 -14.76 5.28
C LEU A 134 3.57 -16.18 5.66
N GLU A 135 2.90 -16.80 6.62
CA GLU A 135 3.16 -18.21 6.97
C GLU A 135 3.02 -19.14 5.77
N ARG A 136 1.92 -19.01 5.00
CA ARG A 136 1.74 -19.76 3.76
C ARG A 136 2.82 -19.45 2.73
N ARG A 137 3.14 -18.17 2.51
CA ARG A 137 4.20 -17.75 1.58
C ARG A 137 5.55 -18.38 1.94
N ARG A 138 5.95 -18.37 3.22
CA ARG A 138 7.24 -18.96 3.65
C ARG A 138 7.26 -20.47 3.52
N ALA A 139 6.14 -21.16 3.73
CA ALA A 139 6.04 -22.59 3.51
C ALA A 139 6.26 -22.95 2.02
N GLU A 140 5.63 -22.21 1.11
CA GLU A 140 5.77 -22.43 -0.33
C GLU A 140 7.14 -22.02 -0.87
N GLU A 141 7.72 -20.92 -0.40
CA GLU A 141 9.10 -20.57 -0.75
C GLU A 141 10.08 -21.65 -0.29
N ALA A 142 9.83 -22.30 0.86
CA ALA A 142 10.62 -23.45 1.30
C ALA A 142 10.40 -24.67 0.38
N ASP A 143 9.19 -24.90 -0.12
CA ASP A 143 8.90 -25.96 -1.10
C ASP A 143 9.60 -25.72 -2.44
N ILE A 144 9.60 -24.47 -2.92
CA ILE A 144 10.34 -24.09 -4.13
C ILE A 144 11.84 -24.30 -3.90
N LEU A 145 12.39 -23.73 -2.82
CA LEU A 145 13.82 -23.77 -2.51
C LEU A 145 14.36 -25.21 -2.34
N LEU A 146 13.62 -26.06 -1.63
CA LEU A 146 14.12 -27.37 -1.21
C LEU A 146 13.66 -28.51 -2.11
N LEU A 147 12.52 -28.36 -2.78
CA LEU A 147 11.87 -29.44 -3.53
C LEU A 147 11.59 -29.08 -5.00
N GLY A 148 11.78 -27.81 -5.40
CA GLY A 148 11.41 -27.33 -6.74
C GLY A 148 9.91 -27.42 -7.04
N LYS A 149 9.07 -27.47 -6.00
CA LYS A 149 7.60 -27.58 -6.12
C LYS A 149 6.98 -26.19 -6.04
N TYR A 150 6.32 -25.77 -7.12
CA TYR A 150 5.65 -24.47 -7.18
C TYR A 150 4.15 -24.68 -6.93
N PRO A 151 3.45 -23.74 -6.27
CA PRO A 151 2.02 -23.90 -6.01
C PRO A 151 1.16 -24.05 -7.27
N ALA A 152 1.61 -23.52 -8.42
CA ALA A 152 0.93 -23.70 -9.69
C ALA A 152 0.91 -25.17 -10.17
N ASP A 153 1.88 -25.98 -9.75
CA ASP A 153 1.94 -27.41 -10.04
C ASP A 153 1.03 -28.23 -9.08
N ILE A 154 0.46 -27.59 -8.05
CA ILE A 154 -0.34 -28.22 -6.97
C ILE A 154 -1.86 -28.07 -7.24
N ASN A 155 -2.25 -27.74 -8.48
CA ASN A 155 -3.61 -27.41 -8.94
C ASN A 155 -4.04 -25.96 -8.67
N VAL A 156 -4.14 -25.18 -9.74
CA VAL A 156 -5.16 -24.13 -9.83
C VAL A 156 -6.35 -24.75 -10.55
N VAL A 157 -7.24 -25.36 -9.79
CA VAL A 157 -8.58 -25.76 -10.27
C VAL A 157 -9.32 -24.51 -10.74
N GLY A 158 -9.73 -24.50 -12.01
CA GLY A 158 -10.90 -23.77 -12.51
C GLY A 158 -10.68 -22.33 -12.94
N LEU A 159 -10.37 -22.12 -14.22
CA LEU A 159 -10.58 -20.84 -14.93
C LEU A 159 -12.00 -20.72 -15.52
N THR A 160 -12.94 -21.56 -15.07
CA THR A 160 -14.36 -21.39 -15.39
C THR A 160 -14.98 -20.47 -14.32
N PRO A 161 -15.54 -19.31 -14.68
CA PRO A 161 -16.28 -18.49 -13.74
C PRO A 161 -17.40 -19.33 -13.13
N THR A 162 -17.32 -19.67 -11.85
CA THR A 162 -18.45 -20.24 -11.14
C THR A 162 -19.50 -19.13 -10.96
N SER A 163 -20.79 -19.49 -10.89
CA SER A 163 -21.89 -18.54 -10.65
C SER A 163 -21.62 -17.61 -9.44
N GLU A 164 -20.88 -18.11 -8.45
CA GLU A 164 -20.42 -17.30 -7.31
C GLU A 164 -19.46 -16.17 -7.69
N THR A 165 -18.52 -16.37 -8.62
CA THR A 165 -17.57 -15.32 -9.07
C THR A 165 -18.21 -14.25 -9.98
N THR A 166 -19.40 -14.53 -10.51
CA THR A 166 -20.22 -13.53 -11.21
C THR A 166 -20.94 -12.63 -10.22
N ARG A 167 -21.34 -13.16 -9.05
CA ARG A 167 -22.07 -12.42 -8.01
C ARG A 167 -21.15 -11.71 -7.01
N PHE A 168 -20.05 -12.35 -6.62
CA PHE A 168 -19.15 -11.88 -5.58
C PHE A 168 -17.75 -11.61 -6.13
N ALA A 169 -17.09 -10.61 -5.53
CA ALA A 169 -15.74 -10.23 -5.88
C ALA A 169 -14.72 -11.31 -5.47
N VAL A 170 -13.64 -11.44 -6.25
CA VAL A 170 -12.55 -12.38 -5.97
C VAL A 170 -11.38 -11.64 -5.34
N PHE A 171 -10.89 -12.12 -4.19
CA PHE A 171 -9.66 -11.63 -3.59
C PHE A 171 -8.45 -12.23 -4.31
N VAL A 172 -7.64 -11.39 -4.95
CA VAL A 172 -6.39 -11.81 -5.63
C VAL A 172 -5.15 -11.63 -4.76
N VAL A 173 -5.36 -11.20 -3.51
CA VAL A 173 -4.35 -11.12 -2.47
C VAL A 173 -4.81 -11.93 -1.27
N SER A 174 -3.87 -12.33 -0.42
CA SER A 174 -4.19 -13.14 0.76
C SER A 174 -4.81 -12.27 1.84
N VAL A 175 -6.05 -12.58 2.20
CA VAL A 175 -6.79 -11.90 3.27
C VAL A 175 -7.36 -12.95 4.23
N THR A 176 -7.42 -12.58 5.50
CA THR A 176 -8.06 -13.35 6.57
C THR A 176 -9.56 -13.06 6.63
N PRO A 177 -10.38 -13.94 7.20
CA PRO A 177 -11.82 -13.69 7.33
C PRO A 177 -12.16 -12.41 8.09
N SER A 178 -11.38 -12.04 9.12
CA SER A 178 -11.56 -10.78 9.84
C SER A 178 -11.24 -9.57 8.97
N GLU A 179 -10.17 -9.64 8.16
CA GLU A 179 -9.84 -8.57 7.21
C GLU A 179 -10.93 -8.42 6.15
N ILE A 180 -11.55 -9.51 5.71
CA ILE A 180 -12.68 -9.44 4.77
C ILE A 180 -13.85 -8.65 5.38
N GLU A 181 -14.18 -8.87 6.65
CA GLU A 181 -15.24 -8.10 7.31
C GLU A 181 -14.87 -6.63 7.52
N ASP A 182 -13.60 -6.33 7.83
CA ASP A 182 -13.12 -4.95 7.92
C ASP A 182 -13.20 -4.23 6.56
N ILE A 183 -12.82 -4.93 5.47
CA ILE A 183 -12.94 -4.44 4.10
C ILE A 183 -14.43 -4.22 3.77
N ARG A 184 -15.31 -5.16 4.12
CA ARG A 184 -16.76 -5.05 3.89
C ARG A 184 -17.34 -3.81 4.57
N LYS A 185 -17.04 -3.62 5.86
CA LYS A 185 -17.41 -2.42 6.63
C LYS A 185 -16.85 -1.15 6.00
N ALA A 186 -15.60 -1.18 5.54
CA ALA A 186 -14.98 -0.05 4.88
C ALA A 186 -15.75 0.37 3.63
N PHE A 187 -16.05 -0.57 2.70
CA PHE A 187 -16.86 -0.30 1.51
C PHE A 187 -18.22 0.33 1.87
N THR A 188 -18.94 -0.25 2.83
CA THR A 188 -20.23 0.30 3.27
C THR A 188 -20.08 1.71 3.85
N SER A 189 -19.04 1.95 4.67
CA SER A 189 -18.80 3.27 5.30
C SER A 189 -18.49 4.39 4.31
N ILE A 190 -18.01 4.04 3.11
CA ILE A 190 -17.70 4.99 2.04
C ILE A 190 -18.81 5.08 0.98
N GLY A 191 -19.92 4.38 1.18
CA GLY A 191 -21.14 4.47 0.35
C GLY A 191 -21.28 3.40 -0.73
N PHE A 192 -20.48 2.33 -0.69
CA PHE A 192 -20.58 1.21 -1.62
C PHE A 192 -21.20 0.01 -0.91
N ASP A 193 -22.35 -0.46 -1.38
CA ASP A 193 -23.07 -1.58 -0.75
C ASP A 193 -22.34 -2.91 -0.99
N ALA A 194 -21.57 -3.36 0.00
CA ALA A 194 -20.84 -4.62 -0.06
C ALA A 194 -21.75 -5.87 0.04
N GLY A 195 -23.04 -5.70 0.32
CA GLY A 195 -24.03 -6.76 0.49
C GLY A 195 -24.04 -7.39 1.89
N LEU A 196 -25.05 -8.23 2.13
CA LEU A 196 -25.35 -8.84 3.44
C LEU A 196 -24.62 -10.17 3.70
N ALA A 197 -24.06 -10.80 2.66
CA ALA A 197 -23.42 -12.10 2.77
C ALA A 197 -22.07 -12.00 3.52
N THR A 198 -21.99 -12.58 4.72
CA THR A 198 -20.77 -12.64 5.54
C THR A 198 -19.62 -13.30 4.78
N GLY A 199 -18.42 -12.76 4.89
CA GLY A 199 -17.22 -13.27 4.24
C GLY A 199 -17.18 -13.07 2.72
N LYS A 200 -18.17 -12.39 2.13
CA LYS A 200 -18.22 -12.08 0.70
C LYS A 200 -18.51 -10.59 0.50
N ILE A 201 -18.11 -10.08 -0.66
CA ILE A 201 -18.38 -8.70 -1.08
C ILE A 201 -19.00 -8.76 -2.47
N LEU A 202 -20.08 -8.01 -2.70
CA LEU A 202 -20.72 -7.95 -4.01
C LEU A 202 -19.75 -7.47 -5.08
N ARG A 203 -19.72 -8.18 -6.21
CA ARG A 203 -18.87 -7.83 -7.35
C ARG A 203 -19.23 -6.44 -7.90
N SER A 204 -20.53 -6.15 -8.00
CA SER A 204 -21.04 -4.85 -8.47
C SER A 204 -20.54 -3.68 -7.62
N ALA A 205 -20.42 -3.85 -6.31
CA ALA A 205 -19.88 -2.85 -5.40
C ALA A 205 -18.41 -2.54 -5.71
N VAL A 206 -17.62 -3.59 -5.93
CA VAL A 206 -16.20 -3.47 -6.29
C VAL A 206 -16.02 -2.85 -7.67
N GLU A 207 -16.82 -3.24 -8.66
CA GLU A 207 -16.75 -2.66 -10.01
C GLU A 207 -17.16 -1.18 -10.02
N THR A 208 -18.20 -0.81 -9.26
CA THR A 208 -18.63 0.59 -9.10
C THR A 208 -17.54 1.41 -8.42
N PHE A 209 -16.91 0.85 -7.39
CA PHE A 209 -15.76 1.47 -6.73
C PHE A 209 -14.58 1.64 -7.70
N GLN A 210 -14.20 0.58 -8.41
CA GLN A 210 -13.10 0.62 -9.38
C GLN A 210 -13.36 1.69 -10.46
N LYS A 211 -14.59 1.78 -10.97
CA LYS A 211 -14.99 2.81 -11.92
C LYS A 211 -14.87 4.22 -11.33
N ALA A 212 -15.36 4.43 -10.10
CA ALA A 212 -15.35 5.75 -9.46
C ALA A 212 -13.93 6.30 -9.28
N TYR A 213 -12.98 5.43 -8.94
CA TYR A 213 -11.57 5.77 -8.68
C TYR A 213 -10.64 5.55 -9.88
N ASP A 214 -11.17 5.39 -11.09
CA ASP A 214 -10.41 5.19 -12.33
C ASP A 214 -9.43 3.99 -12.27
N LEU A 215 -9.79 2.94 -11.55
CA LEU A 215 -9.05 1.67 -11.51
C LEU A 215 -9.45 0.75 -12.68
N THR A 216 -8.72 -0.35 -12.86
CA THR A 216 -9.17 -1.43 -13.74
C THR A 216 -10.47 -2.03 -13.20
N ILE A 217 -11.52 -2.05 -14.03
CA ILE A 217 -12.85 -2.57 -13.67
C ILE A 217 -12.88 -4.08 -13.95
N ASP A 218 -12.42 -4.87 -12.99
CA ASP A 218 -12.33 -6.33 -13.09
C ASP A 218 -13.12 -7.08 -12.00
N GLY A 219 -13.71 -6.36 -11.04
CA GLY A 219 -14.44 -6.93 -9.91
C GLY A 219 -13.54 -7.70 -8.95
N ARG A 220 -12.21 -7.52 -9.01
CA ARG A 220 -11.22 -8.20 -8.17
C ARG A 220 -10.72 -7.27 -7.07
N ILE A 221 -10.59 -7.81 -5.87
CA ILE A 221 -10.03 -7.09 -4.72
C ILE A 221 -8.54 -7.42 -4.63
N GLY A 222 -7.73 -6.54 -5.21
CA GLY A 222 -6.27 -6.61 -5.18
C GLY A 222 -5.63 -5.37 -4.57
N ARG A 223 -4.32 -5.18 -4.78
CA ARG A 223 -3.56 -4.06 -4.17
C ARG A 223 -4.08 -2.69 -4.54
N ALA A 224 -4.49 -2.48 -5.79
CA ALA A 224 -5.04 -1.20 -6.24
C ALA A 224 -6.35 -0.87 -5.51
N THR A 225 -7.29 -1.83 -5.46
CA THR A 225 -8.58 -1.69 -4.77
C THR A 225 -8.37 -1.41 -3.29
N LEU A 226 -7.54 -2.21 -2.60
CA LEU A 226 -7.30 -2.06 -1.16
C LEU A 226 -6.53 -0.79 -0.79
N SER A 227 -5.52 -0.42 -1.59
CA SER A 227 -4.75 0.82 -1.35
C SER A 227 -5.63 2.05 -1.50
N THR A 228 -6.48 2.06 -2.54
CA THR A 228 -7.41 3.16 -2.79
C THR A 228 -8.46 3.26 -1.67
N LEU A 229 -9.01 2.12 -1.24
CA LEU A 229 -9.95 2.05 -0.12
C LEU A 229 -9.31 2.60 1.17
N GLN A 230 -8.09 2.18 1.48
CA GLN A 230 -7.35 2.66 2.65
C GLN A 230 -7.13 4.18 2.59
N ARG A 231 -6.71 4.71 1.44
CA ARG A 231 -6.51 6.15 1.30
C ARG A 231 -7.81 6.94 1.45
N GLU A 232 -8.93 6.41 0.96
CA GLU A 232 -10.24 7.05 1.13
C GLU A 232 -10.62 7.12 2.61
N LEU A 233 -10.41 6.04 3.36
CA LEU A 233 -10.61 6.03 4.81
C LEU A 233 -9.70 7.04 5.53
N ASP A 234 -8.43 7.14 5.11
CA ASP A 234 -7.49 8.09 5.69
C ASP A 234 -7.86 9.55 5.37
N ALA A 235 -8.31 9.82 4.14
CA ALA A 235 -8.82 11.12 3.75
C ALA A 235 -10.05 11.52 4.56
N ARG A 236 -10.98 10.59 4.83
CA ARG A 236 -12.15 10.83 5.69
C ARG A 236 -11.76 11.09 7.14
N ARG A 237 -10.82 10.31 7.69
CA ARG A 237 -10.30 10.51 9.05
C ARG A 237 -9.62 11.87 9.21
N LYS A 238 -8.79 12.26 8.24
CA LYS A 238 -8.13 13.57 8.21
C LYS A 238 -9.13 14.72 8.10
N ALA A 239 -10.13 14.61 7.22
CA ALA A 239 -11.19 15.61 7.11
C ALA A 239 -11.93 15.81 8.44
N LYS A 240 -12.32 14.72 9.12
CA LYS A 240 -12.97 14.79 10.45
C LYS A 240 -12.09 15.46 11.51
N THR A 241 -10.78 15.20 11.50
CA THR A 241 -9.83 15.79 12.46
C THR A 241 -9.61 17.27 12.18
N GLY A 242 -9.51 17.66 10.89
CA GLY A 242 -9.33 19.04 10.46
C GLY A 242 -10.48 19.96 10.90
N THR A 243 -11.72 19.47 10.83
CA THR A 243 -12.91 20.21 11.29
C THR A 243 -12.86 20.56 12.78
N VAL A 244 -12.27 19.68 13.61
CA VAL A 244 -12.15 19.90 15.07
C VAL A 244 -11.13 21.01 15.38
N THR A 245 -10.00 21.03 14.68
CA THR A 245 -8.97 22.08 14.86
C THR A 245 -9.43 23.46 14.38
N THR A 246 -10.23 23.56 13.32
CA THR A 246 -10.78 24.84 12.84
C THR A 246 -11.87 25.40 13.77
N ALA A 247 -12.66 24.53 14.42
CA ALA A 247 -13.66 24.98 15.39
C ALA A 247 -13.03 25.55 16.69
N ALA A 248 -11.87 25.03 17.08
CA ALA A 248 -11.10 25.54 18.22
C ALA A 248 -10.31 26.84 17.92
N SER A 249 -10.12 27.18 16.64
CA SER A 249 -9.44 28.43 16.22
C SER A 249 -10.41 29.54 15.82
N THR A 250 -11.72 29.26 15.76
CA THR A 250 -12.77 30.29 15.58
C THR A 250 -13.21 31.00 16.86
N THR A 251 -12.70 30.64 18.05
CA THR A 251 -12.80 31.50 19.24
C THR A 251 -11.66 32.51 19.25
N VAL A 252 -11.68 33.40 18.26
CA VAL A 252 -10.97 34.68 18.36
C VAL A 252 -11.67 35.47 19.45
N ALA A 253 -10.90 35.91 20.45
CA ALA A 253 -11.36 36.59 21.64
C ALA A 253 -12.35 37.73 21.34
N ALA A 254 -13.63 37.51 21.63
CA ALA A 254 -14.52 38.57 22.09
C ALA A 254 -14.43 38.53 23.61
N GLY A 255 -13.84 39.57 24.19
CA GLY A 255 -13.63 39.65 25.63
C GLY A 255 -14.95 39.58 26.38
N ASP A 256 -14.99 38.78 27.44
CA ASP A 256 -15.55 39.23 28.70
C ASP A 256 -14.99 38.40 29.87
N GLN A 257 -14.89 39.07 31.01
CA GLN A 257 -14.24 38.67 32.25
C GLN A 257 -14.84 37.39 32.87
N VAL A 258 -13.97 36.48 33.35
CA VAL A 258 -14.28 35.68 34.54
C VAL A 258 -13.07 35.69 35.47
N VAL A 259 -13.28 36.37 36.61
CA VAL A 259 -12.37 36.59 37.73
C VAL A 259 -12.40 35.41 38.71
N SER A 260 -11.23 35.04 39.25
CA SER A 260 -10.92 34.61 40.65
C SER A 260 -9.91 33.44 40.66
N THR A 261 -8.79 33.41 41.40
CA THR A 261 -8.15 34.28 42.42
C THR A 261 -6.75 33.72 42.79
N VAL A 262 -5.90 34.57 43.42
CA VAL A 262 -4.71 34.27 44.30
C VAL A 262 -3.36 34.09 43.56
N THR A 263 -2.22 34.77 43.82
CA THR A 263 -1.76 35.89 44.68
C THR A 263 -0.44 36.42 44.10
N THR A 264 -0.19 37.73 44.20
CA THR A 264 1.01 38.46 43.73
C THR A 264 2.19 38.39 44.73
N PRO A 265 3.43 38.78 44.36
CA PRO A 265 3.80 40.21 44.33
C PRO A 265 4.49 40.65 43.02
N ALA A 266 4.21 41.89 42.61
CA ALA A 266 4.94 42.69 41.61
C ALA A 266 5.94 43.65 42.32
N PRO A 267 6.80 44.44 41.66
CA PRO A 267 6.95 44.65 40.21
C PRO A 267 8.41 44.64 39.69
N VAL A 268 8.61 44.21 38.45
CA VAL A 268 9.72 44.70 37.61
C VAL A 268 9.11 45.17 36.30
N ASP A 269 9.11 46.49 36.12
CA ASP A 269 9.01 47.12 34.80
C ASP A 269 10.35 46.87 34.10
N PRO A 270 10.35 46.37 32.86
CA PRO A 270 10.46 47.33 31.77
C PRO A 270 9.58 46.96 30.58
N THR A 271 8.98 47.97 29.97
CA THR A 271 8.91 48.16 28.51
C THR A 271 9.59 47.08 27.68
N SER A 272 8.87 46.00 27.38
CA SER A 272 9.16 45.14 26.24
C SER A 272 7.83 44.78 25.61
N ALA A 273 7.25 45.79 24.95
CA ALA A 273 6.35 45.54 23.85
C ALA A 273 7.09 44.60 22.90
N VAL A 274 6.67 43.33 22.82
CA VAL A 274 6.91 42.57 21.59
C VAL A 274 6.24 43.42 20.52
N PRO A 275 6.98 44.00 19.56
CA PRO A 275 6.37 44.84 18.56
C PRO A 275 5.25 44.08 17.86
N ASP A 276 4.09 44.70 17.64
CA ASP A 276 2.92 44.07 17.00
C ASP A 276 3.23 43.44 15.62
N HIS A 277 4.32 43.89 14.98
CA HIS A 277 4.85 43.26 13.77
C HIS A 277 5.48 41.88 14.04
N LEU A 278 6.13 41.61 15.17
CA LEU A 278 6.69 40.29 15.47
C LEU A 278 5.60 39.24 15.80
N ALA A 279 4.51 39.66 16.45
CA ALA A 279 3.35 38.78 16.69
C ALA A 279 2.59 38.43 15.39
N SER A 280 2.45 39.38 14.46
CA SER A 280 1.82 39.16 13.15
C SER A 280 2.70 38.37 12.17
N TRP A 281 4.03 38.42 12.28
CA TRP A 281 4.93 37.59 11.46
C TRP A 281 4.98 36.14 11.95
N VAL A 282 4.93 35.90 13.27
CA VAL A 282 4.79 34.54 13.82
C VAL A 282 3.41 33.96 13.48
N GLY A 283 2.34 34.74 13.64
CA GLY A 283 0.99 34.33 13.26
C GLY A 283 0.81 34.12 11.75
N GLY A 284 1.36 35.01 10.92
CA GLY A 284 1.35 34.93 9.46
C GLY A 284 2.20 33.78 8.93
N GLY A 285 3.38 33.53 9.52
CA GLY A 285 4.23 32.38 9.19
C GLY A 285 3.55 31.05 9.51
N ILE A 286 2.90 30.94 10.67
CA ILE A 286 2.11 29.75 11.05
C ILE A 286 0.92 29.57 10.09
N ALA A 287 0.22 30.64 9.72
CA ALA A 287 -0.89 30.58 8.76
C ALA A 287 -0.44 30.14 7.36
N VAL A 288 0.68 30.67 6.84
CA VAL A 288 1.24 30.25 5.54
C VAL A 288 1.66 28.78 5.57
N LEU A 289 2.32 28.33 6.64
CA LEU A 289 2.68 26.92 6.80
C LEU A 289 1.44 26.02 6.88
N ALA A 290 0.39 26.45 7.57
CA ALA A 290 -0.87 25.72 7.65
C ALA A 290 -1.56 25.64 6.27
N VAL A 291 -1.62 26.73 5.52
CA VAL A 291 -2.16 26.75 4.15
C VAL A 291 -1.34 25.87 3.21
N ALA A 292 -0.01 25.97 3.27
CA ALA A 292 0.89 25.14 2.49
C ALA A 292 0.72 23.64 2.83
N TYR A 293 0.55 23.31 4.12
CA TYR A 293 0.28 21.96 4.58
C TYR A 293 -1.07 21.44 4.08
N LEU A 294 -2.13 22.24 4.16
CA LEU A 294 -3.46 21.89 3.64
C LEU A 294 -3.45 21.74 2.11
N ALA A 295 -2.76 22.60 1.39
CA ALA A 295 -2.57 22.49 -0.05
C ALA A 295 -1.78 21.22 -0.42
N TRP A 296 -0.72 20.91 0.32
CA TRP A 296 0.04 19.67 0.16
C TRP A 296 -0.83 18.44 0.45
N GLN A 297 -1.65 18.45 1.51
CA GLN A 297 -2.58 17.36 1.79
C GLN A 297 -3.64 17.22 0.70
N ALA A 298 -4.23 18.32 0.22
CA ALA A 298 -5.19 18.32 -0.87
C ALA A 298 -4.55 17.72 -2.14
N TYR A 299 -3.29 18.07 -2.42
CA TYR A 299 -2.54 17.48 -3.53
C TYR A 299 -2.30 15.97 -3.35
N GLN A 300 -1.98 15.50 -2.14
CA GLN A 300 -1.77 14.08 -1.87
C GLN A 300 -3.04 13.23 -2.01
N TYR A 301 -4.23 13.81 -1.77
CA TYR A 301 -5.53 13.14 -1.87
C TYR A 301 -6.39 13.65 -3.05
N ARG A 302 -5.77 14.30 -4.03
CA ARG A 302 -6.47 14.94 -5.17
C ARG A 302 -7.35 13.99 -5.98
N ASP A 303 -6.93 12.75 -6.16
CA ASP A 303 -7.69 11.72 -6.87
C ASP A 303 -8.93 11.29 -6.09
N ILE A 304 -8.85 11.24 -4.76
CA ILE A 304 -10.00 11.04 -3.87
C ILE A 304 -10.94 12.24 -3.92
N ILE A 305 -10.40 13.46 -3.87
CA ILE A 305 -11.19 14.69 -3.99
C ILE A 305 -11.90 14.71 -5.34
N ALA A 306 -11.23 14.30 -6.42
CA ALA A 306 -11.80 14.22 -7.76
C ALA A 306 -13.05 13.34 -7.81
N VAL A 307 -13.06 12.19 -7.11
CA VAL A 307 -14.25 11.33 -7.02
C VAL A 307 -15.41 12.06 -6.32
N ARG A 308 -15.14 12.71 -5.18
CA ARG A 308 -16.18 13.37 -4.38
C ARG A 308 -16.79 14.59 -5.06
N VAL A 309 -16.03 15.27 -5.91
CA VAL A 309 -16.50 16.45 -6.64
C VAL A 309 -16.95 16.14 -8.07
N ALA A 310 -16.83 14.88 -8.53
CA ALA A 310 -17.10 14.51 -9.92
C ALA A 310 -18.49 14.93 -10.40
N ASP A 311 -19.52 14.73 -9.57
CA ASP A 311 -20.90 15.05 -9.91
C ASP A 311 -21.18 16.56 -9.92
N LYS A 312 -20.49 17.32 -9.04
CA LYS A 312 -20.72 18.77 -8.87
C LYS A 312 -19.79 19.64 -9.73
N ALA A 313 -18.59 19.16 -10.02
CA ALA A 313 -17.52 19.90 -10.68
C ALA A 313 -16.68 18.97 -11.57
N PRO A 314 -17.22 18.47 -12.70
CA PRO A 314 -16.57 17.46 -13.53
C PRO A 314 -15.26 17.94 -14.16
N ARG A 315 -15.15 19.23 -14.52
CA ARG A 315 -13.92 19.82 -15.06
C ARG A 315 -12.79 19.83 -14.02
N LEU A 316 -13.11 20.20 -12.77
CA LEU A 316 -12.15 20.16 -11.66
C LEU A 316 -11.71 18.72 -11.37
N ALA A 317 -12.65 17.77 -11.35
CA ALA A 317 -12.35 16.36 -11.17
C ALA A 317 -11.40 15.82 -12.26
N SER A 318 -11.62 16.20 -13.53
CA SER A 318 -10.73 15.82 -14.64
C SER A 318 -9.32 16.38 -14.45
N TRP A 319 -9.21 17.68 -14.11
CA TRP A 319 -7.93 18.33 -13.85
C TRP A 319 -7.17 17.66 -12.69
N LEU A 320 -7.83 17.39 -11.56
CA LEU A 320 -7.23 16.71 -10.41
C LEU A 320 -6.70 15.29 -10.76
N ARG A 321 -7.37 14.58 -11.69
CA ARG A 321 -6.94 13.25 -12.16
C ARG A 321 -5.75 13.28 -13.12
N SER A 322 -5.44 14.41 -13.74
CA SER A 322 -4.34 14.50 -14.72
C SER A 322 -2.93 14.46 -14.09
N PHE A 323 -2.83 14.58 -12.76
CA PHE A 323 -1.58 14.56 -11.99
C PHE A 323 -1.37 13.20 -11.32
#